data_AF-I3T5N8-F1
#
_entry.id   AF-I3T5N8-F1
#
_cell.length_a   1.000
_cell.length_b   1.000
_cell.length_c   1.000
_cell.angle_alpha   90.00
_cell.angle_beta   90.00
_cell.angle_gamma   90.00
#
_symmetry.space_group_name_H-M   'P 1'
#
loop_
_entity.id
_entity.type
_entity.pdbx_description
1 polymer ?
#
loop_
_entity_poly.entity_id
_entity_poly.type
_entity_poly.pdbx_seq_one_letter_code
_entity_poly.pdbx_strand_id
1 'polypeptide(L)'
;MAMVPWRGVGCCLSAAALYLLGRTSGRDVDILKSVNRVNQLRELAQLLDEEIFPLVVAISGRVGSETPISCEFSGLRGVIIEETAEQHFLKHSDAGSWIQDSALMQSRSNEVPWYLDDGTGRVRVVGAQGATGFVLPVGSEAFEESVGYLYAEHRDYVQV
;
A
#
# COMPACT_ATOMS: atom_id res chain seq x y z
N MET A 1 -54.53 -16.69 -3.51
CA MET A 1 -53.09 -17.00 -3.54
C MET A 1 -52.36 -15.65 -3.49
N ALA A 2 -51.90 -15.24 -2.30
CA ALA A 2 -51.37 -13.89 -2.10
C ALA A 2 -49.95 -13.80 -2.68
N MET A 3 -49.79 -12.93 -3.68
CA MET A 3 -48.52 -12.68 -4.36
C MET A 3 -47.67 -11.76 -3.47
N VAL A 4 -46.67 -12.33 -2.80
CA VAL A 4 -45.74 -11.57 -1.95
C VAL A 4 -44.95 -10.61 -2.84
N PRO A 5 -44.89 -9.30 -2.53
CA PRO A 5 -44.17 -8.34 -3.36
C PRO A 5 -42.66 -8.61 -3.26
N TRP A 6 -42.13 -9.29 -4.27
CA TRP A 6 -40.72 -9.71 -4.35
C TRP A 6 -39.73 -8.55 -4.17
N ARG A 7 -40.13 -7.33 -4.57
CA ARG A 7 -39.35 -6.10 -4.38
C ARG A 7 -39.18 -5.70 -2.91
N GLY A 8 -40.20 -5.90 -2.08
CA GLY A 8 -40.15 -5.58 -0.65
C GLY A 8 -39.23 -6.53 0.11
N VAL A 9 -39.34 -7.83 -0.21
CA VAL A 9 -38.47 -8.87 0.36
C VAL A 9 -37.00 -8.61 -0.02
N GLY A 10 -36.74 -8.24 -1.28
CA GLY A 10 -35.39 -7.88 -1.73
C GLY A 10 -34.80 -6.69 -0.96
N CYS A 11 -35.59 -5.63 -0.76
CA CYS A 11 -35.15 -4.46 0.00
C CYS A 11 -34.82 -4.80 1.47
N CYS A 12 -35.67 -5.57 2.15
CA CYS A 12 -35.43 -5.99 3.53
C CYS A 12 -34.18 -6.87 3.67
N LEU A 13 -33.95 -7.80 2.73
CA LEU A 13 -32.76 -8.64 2.71
C LEU A 13 -31.48 -7.82 2.48
N SER A 14 -31.51 -6.82 1.59
CA SER A 14 -30.37 -5.91 1.40
C SER A 14 -30.05 -5.10 2.65
N ALA A 15 -31.06 -4.61 3.39
CA ALA A 15 -30.87 -3.88 4.63
C ALA A 15 -30.27 -4.77 5.72
N ALA A 16 -30.74 -6.02 5.84
CA ALA A 16 -30.17 -7.00 6.77
C ALA A 16 -28.71 -7.33 6.42
N ALA A 17 -28.38 -7.50 5.14
CA ALA A 17 -27.02 -7.75 4.69
C ALA A 17 -26.08 -6.58 5.03
N LEU A 18 -26.49 -5.33 4.74
CA LEU A 18 -25.72 -4.13 5.09
C LEU A 18 -25.56 -3.95 6.61
N TYR A 19 -26.60 -4.26 7.40
CA TYR A 19 -26.52 -4.23 8.86
C TYR A 19 -25.52 -5.25 9.41
N LEU A 20 -25.51 -6.47 8.87
CA LEU A 20 -24.55 -7.51 9.26
C LEU A 20 -23.12 -7.12 8.86
N LEU A 21 -22.91 -6.59 7.65
CA LEU A 21 -21.63 -6.06 7.18
C LEU A 21 -21.11 -4.90 8.06
N GLY A 22 -21.99 -3.96 8.42
CA GLY A 22 -21.63 -2.87 9.33
C GLY A 22 -21.30 -3.35 10.75
N ARG A 23 -22.02 -4.37 11.24
CA ARG A 23 -21.79 -4.96 12.56
C ARG A 23 -20.46 -5.72 12.64
N THR A 24 -20.01 -6.33 11.55
CA THR A 24 -18.68 -6.98 11.50
C THR A 24 -17.57 -5.95 11.61
N SER A 25 -17.65 -4.80 10.91
CA SER A 25 -16.67 -3.72 11.05
C SER A 25 -16.67 -3.07 12.44
N GLY A 26 -17.82 -3.02 13.11
CA GLY A 26 -17.91 -2.52 14.49
C GLY A 26 -17.16 -3.39 15.52
N ARG A 27 -17.15 -4.72 15.33
CA ARG A 27 -16.40 -5.63 16.23
C ARG A 27 -14.90 -5.39 16.19
N ASP A 28 -14.34 -5.08 15.03
CA ASP A 28 -12.90 -4.83 14.91
C ASP A 28 -12.48 -3.62 15.75
N VAL A 29 -13.32 -2.57 15.79
CA VAL A 29 -13.09 -1.40 16.63
C VAL A 29 -13.14 -1.73 18.11
N ASP A 30 -14.09 -2.56 18.54
CA ASP A 30 -14.21 -2.97 19.94
C ASP A 30 -13.06 -3.90 20.37
N ILE A 31 -12.59 -4.78 19.47
CA ILE A 31 -11.38 -5.59 19.67
C ILE A 31 -10.17 -4.67 19.84
N LEU A 32 -9.96 -3.70 18.94
CA LEU A 32 -8.86 -2.74 19.03
C LEU A 32 -8.90 -1.87 20.30
N LYS A 33 -10.08 -1.57 20.83
CA LYS A 33 -10.23 -0.88 22.12
C LYS A 33 -9.88 -1.76 23.33
N SER A 34 -10.06 -3.06 23.21
CA SER A 34 -9.75 -4.04 24.25
C SER A 34 -8.27 -4.46 24.28
N VAL A 35 -7.51 -4.16 23.21
CA VAL A 35 -6.07 -4.41 23.16
C VAL A 35 -5.36 -3.59 24.22
N ASN A 36 -4.51 -4.27 25.00
CA ASN A 36 -3.72 -3.63 26.04
C ASN A 36 -2.74 -2.65 25.40
N ARG A 37 -2.90 -1.35 25.69
CA ARG A 37 -2.07 -0.29 25.09
C ARG A 37 -0.80 -0.13 25.89
N VAL A 38 0.32 -0.41 25.25
CA VAL A 38 1.65 -0.18 25.81
C VAL A 38 2.12 1.19 25.34
N ASN A 39 2.32 2.12 26.28
CA ASN A 39 2.66 3.51 25.94
C ASN A 39 4.17 3.77 25.94
N GLN A 40 4.96 2.84 26.49
CA GLN A 40 6.42 2.92 26.54
C GLN A 40 7.06 1.63 26.05
N LEU A 41 8.05 1.72 25.16
CA LEU A 41 8.82 0.58 24.68
C LEU A 41 9.53 -0.16 25.82
N ARG A 42 9.87 0.53 26.91
CA ARG A 42 10.45 -0.11 28.11
C ARG A 42 9.46 -1.06 28.81
N GLU A 43 8.17 -0.74 28.82
CA GLU A 43 7.13 -1.58 29.44
C GLU A 43 6.86 -2.84 28.59
N LEU A 44 7.10 -2.76 27.27
CA LEU A 44 6.99 -3.91 26.38
C LEU A 44 7.92 -5.05 26.77
N ALA A 45 9.15 -4.74 27.19
CA ALA A 45 10.10 -5.76 27.64
C ALA A 45 9.57 -6.55 28.85
N GLN A 46 8.94 -5.85 29.79
CA GLN A 46 8.35 -6.47 30.99
C GLN A 46 7.15 -7.37 30.63
N LEU A 47 6.31 -6.93 29.69
CA LEU A 47 5.19 -7.72 29.19
C LEU A 47 5.64 -9.00 28.46
N LEU A 48 6.71 -8.91 27.66
CA LEU A 48 7.27 -10.05 26.95
C LEU A 48 7.91 -11.08 27.90
N ASP A 49 8.44 -10.64 29.04
CA ASP A 49 9.01 -11.54 30.05
C ASP A 49 7.92 -12.29 30.86
N GLU A 50 6.70 -11.74 30.94
CA GLU A 50 5.58 -12.32 31.71
C GLU A 50 4.66 -13.24 30.87
N GLU A 51 4.52 -13.01 29.57
CA GLU A 51 3.60 -13.79 28.71
C GLU A 51 4.27 -14.94 27.94
N ILE A 52 3.69 -16.14 28.03
CA ILE A 52 4.17 -17.37 27.36
C ILE A 52 3.56 -17.54 25.95
N PHE A 53 2.62 -16.68 25.55
CA PHE A 53 1.85 -16.79 24.31
C PHE A 53 2.19 -15.69 23.31
N PRO A 54 1.95 -15.90 21.99
CA PRO A 54 2.15 -14.86 20.99
C PRO A 54 1.21 -13.68 21.25
N LEU A 55 1.76 -12.60 21.80
CA LEU A 55 1.07 -11.35 22.09
C LEU A 55 1.11 -10.42 20.87
N VAL A 56 -0.07 -9.96 20.43
CA VAL A 56 -0.19 -8.93 19.40
C VAL A 56 -0.30 -7.57 20.09
N VAL A 57 0.70 -6.72 19.88
CA VAL A 57 0.74 -5.35 20.41
C VAL A 57 0.74 -4.32 19.28
N ALA A 58 0.17 -3.15 19.55
CA ALA A 58 0.35 -1.97 18.72
C ALA A 58 1.45 -1.11 19.34
N ILE A 59 2.46 -0.76 18.55
CA ILE A 59 3.62 0.03 18.98
C ILE A 59 3.71 1.28 18.11
N SER A 60 4.06 2.41 18.70
CA SER A 60 4.35 3.66 17.99
C SER A 60 5.68 4.24 18.46
N GLY A 61 6.46 4.79 17.55
CA GLY A 61 7.72 5.45 17.87
C GLY A 61 8.27 6.20 16.66
N ARG A 62 9.38 6.91 16.85
CA ARG A 62 10.12 7.50 15.73
C ARG A 62 10.92 6.41 15.03
N VAL A 63 10.90 6.46 13.70
CA VAL A 63 11.69 5.56 12.86
C VAL A 63 13.15 6.02 12.85
N GLY A 64 14.06 5.10 13.20
CA GLY A 64 15.51 5.33 13.19
C GLY A 64 16.27 4.22 12.47
N SER A 65 17.40 4.56 11.85
CA SER A 65 18.33 3.61 11.24
C SER A 65 19.73 4.18 11.29
N GLU A 66 20.73 3.31 11.48
CA GLU A 66 22.15 3.68 11.42
C GLU A 66 22.63 3.83 9.97
N THR A 67 21.92 3.22 9.02
CA THR A 67 22.27 3.21 7.60
C THR A 67 21.02 3.50 6.75
N PRO A 68 20.38 4.68 6.89
CA PRO A 68 19.19 5.01 6.13
C PRO A 68 19.50 5.05 4.63
N ILE A 69 18.53 4.66 3.81
CA ILE A 69 18.64 4.71 2.35
C ILE A 69 18.24 6.12 1.90
N SER A 70 19.00 6.72 1.00
CA SER A 70 18.61 7.96 0.32
C SER A 70 17.86 7.60 -0.96
N CYS A 71 16.64 8.11 -1.11
CA CYS A 71 15.87 8.00 -2.34
C CYS A 71 16.47 8.96 -3.38
N GLU A 72 16.86 8.44 -4.54
CA GLU A 72 17.47 9.25 -5.59
C GLU A 72 16.50 10.28 -6.19
N PHE A 73 15.22 9.92 -6.31
CA PHE A 73 14.19 10.75 -6.94
C PHE A 73 13.63 11.86 -6.03
N SER A 74 13.40 11.56 -4.74
CA SER A 74 12.82 12.52 -3.79
C SER A 74 13.87 13.25 -2.94
N GLY A 75 15.11 12.73 -2.88
CA GLY A 75 16.13 13.19 -1.94
C GLY A 75 15.81 12.88 -0.47
N LEU A 76 14.72 12.17 -0.19
CA LEU A 76 14.31 11.82 1.16
C LEU A 76 15.07 10.60 1.66
N ARG A 77 15.22 10.52 2.98
CA ARG A 77 15.82 9.35 3.63
C ARG A 77 14.72 8.45 4.16
N GLY A 78 14.79 7.18 3.79
CA GLY A 78 13.86 6.14 4.19
C GLY A 78 14.58 4.92 4.75
N VAL A 79 13.83 4.11 5.49
CA VAL A 79 14.29 2.78 5.94
C VAL A 79 13.79 1.66 5.03
N ILE A 80 12.69 1.94 4.32
CA ILE A 80 12.13 1.14 3.25
C ILE A 80 11.97 2.08 2.05
N ILE A 81 12.46 1.66 0.89
CA ILE A 81 12.24 2.37 -0.36
C ILE A 81 11.67 1.38 -1.37
N GLU A 82 10.54 1.76 -1.95
CA GLU A 82 9.92 1.08 -3.08
C GLU A 82 10.07 1.96 -4.32
N GLU A 83 10.72 1.42 -5.35
CA GLU A 83 10.93 2.07 -6.64
C GLU A 83 10.21 1.27 -7.70
N THR A 84 9.29 1.93 -8.40
CA THR A 84 8.55 1.36 -9.52
C THR A 84 8.78 2.22 -10.76
N ALA A 85 9.03 1.55 -11.88
CA ALA A 85 9.11 2.19 -13.19
C ALA A 85 8.02 1.60 -14.07
N GLU A 86 7.11 2.45 -14.53
CA GLU A 86 6.02 2.09 -15.43
C GLU A 86 6.19 2.82 -16.75
N GLN A 87 6.04 2.10 -17.85
CA GLN A 87 5.99 2.67 -19.17
C GLN A 87 4.55 2.77 -19.63
N HIS A 88 4.10 3.98 -19.95
CA HIS A 88 2.81 4.22 -20.60
C HIS A 88 2.99 4.27 -22.12
N PHE A 89 2.17 3.55 -22.87
CA PHE A 89 2.21 3.54 -24.33
C PHE A 89 0.81 3.42 -24.94
N LEU A 90 0.70 3.77 -26.22
CA LEU A 90 -0.50 3.54 -27.01
C LEU A 90 -0.34 2.26 -27.83
N LYS A 91 -1.36 1.40 -27.80
CA LYS A 91 -1.43 0.18 -28.60
C LYS A 91 -2.66 0.21 -29.49
N HIS A 92 -2.54 -0.32 -30.71
CA HIS A 92 -3.68 -0.51 -31.58
C HIS A 92 -4.55 -1.68 -31.11
N SER A 93 -5.85 -1.45 -31.01
CA SER A 93 -6.84 -2.49 -30.76
C SER A 93 -7.10 -3.30 -32.02
N ASP A 94 -7.65 -4.50 -31.84
CA ASP A 94 -8.12 -5.34 -32.95
C ASP A 94 -9.23 -4.65 -33.78
N ALA A 95 -9.88 -3.62 -33.21
CA ALA A 95 -10.88 -2.79 -33.86
C ALA A 95 -10.30 -1.55 -34.57
N GLY A 96 -8.96 -1.37 -34.57
CA GLY A 96 -8.31 -0.24 -35.22
C GLY A 96 -8.27 1.06 -34.41
N SER A 97 -8.57 1.01 -33.11
CA SER A 97 -8.54 2.17 -32.21
C SER A 97 -7.27 2.22 -31.37
N TRP A 98 -6.79 3.41 -31.00
CA TRP A 98 -5.71 3.55 -30.02
C TRP A 98 -6.24 3.28 -28.61
N ILE A 99 -5.55 2.43 -27.86
CA ILE A 99 -5.80 2.14 -26.44
C ILE A 99 -4.56 2.52 -25.65
N GLN A 100 -4.75 3.24 -24.55
CA GLN A 100 -3.69 3.49 -23.57
C GLN A 100 -3.44 2.23 -22.76
N ASP A 101 -2.19 1.80 -22.73
CA ASP A 101 -1.72 0.64 -22.01
C ASP A 101 -0.50 1.02 -21.17
N SER A 102 -0.16 0.19 -20.20
CA SER A 102 0.98 0.39 -19.32
C SER A 102 1.67 -0.92 -19.01
N ALA A 103 2.99 -0.91 -19.01
CA ALA A 103 3.78 -2.06 -18.60
C ALA A 103 4.71 -1.68 -17.45
N LEU A 104 4.69 -2.48 -16.38
CA LEU A 104 5.65 -2.39 -15.28
C LEU A 104 7.01 -2.84 -15.80
N MET A 105 7.94 -1.91 -15.90
CA MET A 105 9.32 -2.17 -16.35
C MET A 105 10.18 -2.67 -15.20
N GLN A 106 9.97 -2.11 -14.01
CA GLN A 106 10.77 -2.46 -12.83
C GLN A 106 9.95 -2.24 -11.56
N SER A 107 10.15 -3.15 -10.61
CA SER A 107 9.74 -2.98 -9.22
C SER A 107 10.90 -3.46 -8.34
N ARG A 108 11.39 -2.56 -7.48
CA ARG A 108 12.45 -2.83 -6.53
C ARG A 108 11.99 -2.37 -5.15
N SER A 109 12.26 -3.19 -4.15
CA SER A 109 12.00 -2.85 -2.76
C SER A 109 13.24 -3.15 -1.96
N ASN A 110 13.76 -2.13 -1.30
CA ASN A 110 14.95 -2.23 -0.45
C ASN A 110 14.58 -1.84 0.98
N GLU A 111 15.00 -2.65 1.95
CA GLU A 111 14.84 -2.41 3.38
C GLU A 111 16.21 -2.52 4.07
N VAL A 112 16.56 -1.54 4.89
CA VAL A 112 17.75 -1.55 5.74
C VAL A 112 17.37 -1.83 7.19
N PRO A 113 18.28 -2.32 8.05
CA PRO A 113 17.98 -2.46 9.47
C PRO A 113 17.50 -1.15 10.10
N TRP A 114 16.36 -1.20 10.79
CA TRP A 114 15.74 -0.05 11.42
C TRP A 114 15.03 -0.39 12.73
N TYR A 115 14.70 0.64 13.49
CA TYR A 115 14.09 0.52 14.81
C TYR A 115 13.06 1.62 15.06
N LEU A 116 12.17 1.37 16.01
CA LEU A 116 11.33 2.38 16.62
C LEU A 116 11.98 2.87 17.92
N ASP A 117 11.98 4.18 18.12
CA ASP A 117 12.50 4.87 19.31
C ASP A 117 11.46 5.85 19.83
N ASP A 118 10.99 5.64 21.07
CA ASP A 118 10.03 6.50 21.77
C ASP A 118 10.71 7.39 22.84
N GLY A 119 12.04 7.32 22.94
CA GLY A 119 12.85 7.96 23.99
C GLY A 119 12.99 7.13 25.27
N THR A 120 12.23 6.06 25.45
CA THR A 120 12.31 5.15 26.61
C THR A 120 13.05 3.85 26.28
N GLY A 121 13.02 3.43 25.02
CA GLY A 121 13.72 2.26 24.52
C GLY A 121 13.83 2.25 23.00
N ARG A 122 14.42 1.19 22.47
CA ARG A 122 14.49 0.92 21.02
C ARG A 122 14.08 -0.50 20.73
N VAL A 123 13.22 -0.69 19.73
CA VAL A 123 12.82 -2.01 19.26
C VAL A 123 13.18 -2.15 17.79
N ARG A 124 13.95 -3.19 17.46
CA ARG A 124 14.26 -3.53 16.07
C ARG A 124 13.02 -4.07 15.40
N VAL A 125 12.72 -3.57 14.22
CA VAL A 125 11.61 -4.06 13.41
C VAL A 125 12.17 -5.04 12.38
N VAL A 126 11.48 -6.16 12.18
CA VAL A 126 11.84 -7.21 11.22
C VAL A 126 10.60 -7.60 10.42
N GLY A 127 10.77 -7.85 9.12
CA GLY A 127 9.68 -8.29 8.24
C GLY A 127 8.64 -7.21 7.93
N ALA A 128 9.01 -5.93 8.00
CA ALA A 128 8.08 -4.83 7.74
C ALA A 128 7.66 -4.73 6.28
N GLN A 129 8.47 -5.23 5.33
CA GLN A 129 8.13 -5.26 3.90
C GLN A 129 6.79 -5.94 3.58
N GLY A 130 6.33 -6.90 4.40
CA GLY A 130 5.03 -7.56 4.23
C GLY A 130 3.85 -6.80 4.82
N ALA A 131 4.10 -5.71 5.54
CA ALA A 131 3.09 -4.98 6.29
C ALA A 131 2.42 -3.91 5.43
N THR A 132 1.09 -3.97 5.31
CA THR A 132 0.30 -2.98 4.57
C THR A 132 -0.08 -1.80 5.47
N GLY A 133 -0.13 -0.58 4.92
CA GLY A 133 -0.57 0.62 5.65
C GLY A 133 0.51 1.40 6.42
N PHE A 134 1.79 1.00 6.34
CA PHE A 134 2.93 1.72 6.95
C PHE A 134 3.59 2.77 6.05
N VAL A 135 3.08 2.94 4.83
CA VAL A 135 3.62 3.91 3.87
C VAL A 135 3.17 5.30 4.31
N LEU A 136 4.09 6.10 4.87
CA LEU A 136 3.98 7.56 4.75
C LEU A 136 4.16 7.84 3.25
N PRO A 137 3.10 8.21 2.51
CA PRO A 137 3.17 8.33 1.07
C PRO A 137 3.84 9.66 0.76
N VAL A 138 5.17 9.67 0.85
CA VAL A 138 5.97 10.67 0.17
C VAL A 138 6.55 10.00 -1.05
N GLY A 139 5.70 9.92 -2.07
CA GLY A 139 6.10 9.51 -3.41
C GLY A 139 6.64 10.70 -4.18
N SER A 140 7.65 10.44 -5.01
CA SER A 140 8.08 11.35 -6.06
C SER A 140 7.93 10.62 -7.38
N GLU A 141 7.30 11.26 -8.35
CA GLU A 141 7.19 10.75 -9.72
C GLU A 141 8.05 11.63 -10.62
N ALA A 142 8.88 11.00 -11.44
CA ALA A 142 9.63 11.67 -12.49
C ALA A 142 9.23 11.02 -13.81
N PHE A 143 8.82 11.84 -14.78
CA PHE A 143 8.51 11.37 -16.12
C PHE A 143 9.72 11.62 -17.02
N GLU A 144 10.19 10.57 -17.69
CA GLU A 144 11.16 10.74 -18.76
C GLU A 144 10.40 11.07 -20.05
N GLU A 145 10.52 12.32 -20.50
CA GLU A 145 9.88 12.75 -21.75
C GLU A 145 10.51 11.99 -22.92
N SER A 146 9.68 11.32 -23.72
CA SER A 146 10.15 10.59 -24.89
C SER A 146 10.89 11.55 -25.84
N VAL A 147 12.19 11.34 -26.05
CA VAL A 147 12.89 11.98 -27.16
C VAL A 147 12.22 11.48 -28.43
N GLY A 148 11.43 12.33 -29.06
CA GLY A 148 10.77 12.03 -30.32
C GLY A 148 11.82 11.75 -31.39
N TYR A 149 12.16 10.47 -31.57
CA TYR A 149 12.74 10.03 -32.83
C TYR A 149 11.64 10.18 -33.87
N LEU A 150 11.62 11.35 -34.51
CA LEU A 150 10.93 11.57 -35.77
C LEU A 150 11.48 10.54 -36.75
N TYR A 151 10.83 9.38 -36.85
CA TYR A 151 10.92 8.57 -38.05
C TYR A 151 10.31 9.43 -39.16
N ALA A 152 11.15 10.15 -39.89
CA ALA A 152 10.82 10.68 -41.19
C ALA A 152 10.56 9.48 -42.11
N GLU A 153 9.32 8.98 -42.10
CA GLU A 153 8.83 8.06 -43.12
C GLU A 153 8.76 8.84 -44.43
N HIS A 154 9.84 8.79 -45.18
CA HIS A 154 9.89 9.23 -46.57
C HIS A 154 8.98 8.30 -47.39
N ARG A 155 7.70 8.66 -47.47
CA ARG A 155 6.77 8.09 -48.45
C ARG A 155 7.00 8.77 -49.80
N ASP A 156 7.87 8.19 -50.60
CA ASP A 156 7.79 8.32 -52.06
C ASP A 156 7.20 7.03 -52.63
N TYR A 157 5.87 7.02 -52.73
CA TYR A 157 5.16 6.22 -53.73
C TYR A 157 4.12 7.13 -54.38
N VAL A 158 4.51 7.75 -55.49
CA VAL A 158 3.58 8.16 -56.54
C VAL A 158 3.88 7.27 -57.74
N GLN A 159 2.98 6.32 -57.98
CA GLN A 159 2.78 5.74 -59.31
C GLN A 159 1.85 6.67 -60.09
N VAL A 160 2.34 7.23 -61.20
CA VAL A 160 1.75 7.11 -62.56
C VAL A 160 2.90 7.26 -63.54
#